data_AF-A0A255D8D7-F1
#
_entry.id   AF-A0A255D8D7-F1
#
_cell.length_a   1.000
_cell.length_b   1.000
_cell.length_c   1.000
_cell.angle_alpha   90.00
_cell.angle_beta   90.00
_cell.angle_gamma   90.00
#
_symmetry.space_group_name_H-M   'P 1'
#
loop_
_entity.id
_entity.type
_entity.pdbx_description
1 polymer ?
#
loop_
_entity_poly.entity_id
_entity_poly.type
_entity_poly.pdbx_seq_one_letter_code
_entity_poly.pdbx_strand_id
1 'polypeptide(L)'
;MRPTMVLPRLSAALVAAGLAAAALSGCSSNANTGVSVSKTDLEKDISTRLEKAGQKPQTVTCKDDLQGEVGKSTRCEVVMSSTNAFEPVVTVTKVDGTTVSYDMTPAMSKSQLEKGVADLLPKVSGATVDSVSCDGGLDGKQGNQTHCDVTAGGTTTKRTVVVTKVEGLMMYFNVLPVLEKAQVEGSLLDQLAAQLGRRPDSADCTGDLEGKVDNTVTCTVVAGQETQDFKITVTKVDGDRIDFNYAPAT
;
A
#
# COMPACT_ATOMS: atom_id res chain seq x y z
N MET A 1 0.79 36.62 -46.68
CA MET A 1 2.06 36.91 -47.38
C MET A 1 3.19 36.41 -46.50
N ARG A 2 3.90 35.36 -46.94
CA ARG A 2 5.08 34.79 -46.27
C ARG A 2 6.32 35.46 -46.85
N PRO A 3 7.31 35.91 -46.07
CA PRO A 3 8.62 36.20 -46.61
C PRO A 3 9.49 34.95 -46.50
N THR A 4 9.71 34.33 -47.65
CA THR A 4 10.79 33.39 -47.95
C THR A 4 12.12 34.13 -47.83
N MET A 5 13.09 33.62 -47.09
CA MET A 5 14.47 34.11 -47.18
C MET A 5 15.43 32.94 -47.38
N VAL A 6 16.16 33.05 -48.47
CA VAL A 6 17.05 32.08 -49.09
C VAL A 6 18.46 32.20 -48.48
N LEU A 7 19.12 31.05 -48.26
CA LEU A 7 20.51 30.88 -47.83
C LEU A 7 21.53 31.62 -48.72
N PRO A 8 22.74 31.88 -48.16
CA PRO A 8 23.97 31.64 -48.89
C PRO A 8 24.79 30.49 -48.26
N ARG A 9 25.26 29.61 -49.14
CA ARG A 9 26.30 28.62 -48.86
C ARG A 9 27.66 29.34 -48.86
N LEU A 10 28.48 29.10 -47.85
CA LEU A 10 29.93 29.35 -47.92
C LEU A 10 30.68 28.11 -47.46
N SER A 11 31.56 27.65 -48.35
CA SER A 11 32.44 26.51 -48.20
C SER A 11 33.76 26.89 -47.53
N ALA A 12 34.36 25.89 -46.89
CA ALA A 12 35.79 25.63 -46.69
C ALA A 12 36.59 26.45 -45.65
N ALA A 13 37.14 25.73 -44.66
CA ALA A 13 38.59 25.61 -44.48
C ALA A 13 38.92 24.49 -43.47
N LEU A 14 39.72 23.52 -43.91
CA LEU A 14 40.48 22.62 -43.04
C LEU A 14 41.59 23.42 -42.34
N VAL A 15 41.73 23.25 -41.02
CA VAL A 15 43.01 23.45 -40.32
C VAL A 15 43.16 22.32 -39.30
N ALA A 16 44.18 21.49 -39.52
CA ALA A 16 44.64 20.46 -38.60
C ALA A 16 45.86 20.98 -37.81
N ALA A 17 45.78 20.95 -36.48
CA ALA A 17 46.84 20.96 -35.48
C ALA A 17 46.12 20.96 -34.12
N GLY A 18 46.35 20.13 -33.10
CA GLY A 18 47.42 19.20 -32.76
C GLY A 18 47.51 19.22 -31.22
N LEU A 19 47.17 18.09 -30.59
CA LEU A 19 47.61 17.61 -29.25
C LEU A 19 47.35 18.44 -27.97
N ALA A 20 46.41 17.96 -27.14
CA ALA A 20 46.64 17.63 -25.72
C ALA A 20 45.47 16.76 -25.20
N ALA A 21 45.63 15.43 -25.26
CA ALA A 21 44.74 14.49 -24.60
C ALA A 21 45.17 14.35 -23.13
N ALA A 22 44.42 14.94 -22.21
CA ALA A 22 44.45 14.57 -20.82
C ALA A 22 43.63 13.27 -20.65
N ALA A 23 44.28 12.14 -20.84
CA ALA A 23 43.71 10.85 -20.50
C ALA A 23 43.69 10.72 -18.97
N LEU A 24 42.56 11.05 -18.35
CA LEU A 24 42.23 10.52 -17.04
C LEU A 24 41.92 9.03 -17.25
N SER A 25 42.92 8.19 -17.01
CA SER A 25 42.74 6.76 -16.79
C SER A 25 41.93 6.57 -15.50
N GLY A 26 40.62 6.77 -15.59
CA GLY A 26 39.67 6.26 -14.63
C GLY A 26 39.65 4.74 -14.77
N CYS A 27 40.10 4.05 -13.74
CA CYS A 27 40.23 2.60 -13.71
C CYS A 27 38.97 1.90 -14.24
N SER A 28 39.14 1.18 -15.35
CA SER A 28 38.23 0.13 -15.79
C SER A 28 38.37 -1.07 -14.85
N SER A 29 37.61 -1.04 -13.76
CA SER A 29 37.31 -2.21 -12.95
C SER A 29 35.92 -2.71 -13.34
N ASN A 30 35.88 -3.59 -14.33
CA ASN A 30 34.67 -4.23 -14.81
C ASN A 30 34.20 -5.26 -13.76
N ALA A 31 33.26 -4.90 -12.88
CA ALA A 31 32.63 -5.85 -11.95
C ALA A 31 31.27 -5.34 -11.38
N ASN A 32 30.32 -5.00 -12.27
CA ASN A 32 28.89 -5.38 -12.25
C ASN A 32 28.19 -4.54 -13.34
N THR A 33 27.82 -5.13 -14.48
CA THR A 33 27.27 -4.41 -15.66
C THR A 33 25.80 -4.04 -15.52
N GLY A 34 25.45 -3.32 -14.45
CA GLY A 34 24.10 -2.80 -14.22
C GLY A 34 24.14 -1.30 -13.90
N VAL A 35 23.29 -0.51 -14.55
CA VAL A 35 23.04 0.87 -14.13
C VAL A 35 22.39 0.81 -12.74
N SER A 36 22.90 1.56 -11.77
CA SER A 36 22.29 1.66 -10.43
C SER A 36 22.47 3.06 -9.87
N VAL A 37 21.57 3.46 -8.97
CA VAL A 37 21.74 4.64 -8.13
C VAL A 37 22.29 4.16 -6.80
N SER A 38 23.44 4.69 -6.39
CA SER A 38 24.03 4.33 -5.10
C SER A 38 23.10 4.76 -3.96
N LYS A 39 23.11 4.02 -2.86
CA LYS A 39 22.38 4.35 -1.64
C LYS A 39 22.62 5.80 -1.22
N THR A 40 23.87 6.26 -1.21
CA THR A 40 24.22 7.62 -0.80
C THR A 40 23.69 8.70 -1.75
N ASP A 41 23.77 8.46 -3.07
CA ASP A 41 23.21 9.39 -4.06
C ASP A 41 21.68 9.44 -3.95
N LEU A 42 21.05 8.28 -3.72
CA LEU A 42 19.62 8.15 -3.53
C LEU A 42 19.14 8.89 -2.27
N GLU A 43 19.79 8.68 -1.13
CA GLU A 43 19.50 9.36 0.13
C GLU A 43 19.59 10.89 -0.02
N LYS A 44 20.65 11.36 -0.68
CA LYS A 44 20.87 12.79 -0.96
C LYS A 44 19.80 13.38 -1.86
N ASP A 45 19.44 12.67 -2.93
CA ASP A 45 18.39 13.14 -3.85
C ASP A 45 17.03 13.19 -3.15
N ILE A 46 16.65 12.15 -2.40
CA ILE A 46 15.40 12.13 -1.63
C ILE A 46 15.35 13.29 -0.63
N SER A 47 16.43 13.51 0.13
CA SER A 47 16.51 14.64 1.06
C SER A 47 16.31 15.97 0.34
N THR A 48 16.97 16.16 -0.80
CA THR A 48 16.85 17.38 -1.62
C THR A 48 15.42 17.57 -2.16
N ARG A 49 14.75 16.49 -2.59
CA ARG A 49 13.34 16.56 -3.04
C ARG A 49 12.40 16.97 -1.91
N LEU A 50 12.60 16.41 -0.72
CA LEU A 50 11.81 16.76 0.47
C LEU A 50 12.02 18.23 0.87
N GLU A 51 13.26 18.70 0.89
CA GLU A 51 13.60 20.11 1.14
C GLU A 51 12.92 21.07 0.15
N LYS A 52 12.93 20.73 -1.14
CA LYS A 52 12.23 21.51 -2.18
C LYS A 52 10.71 21.52 -1.99
N ALA A 53 10.15 20.45 -1.41
CA ALA A 53 8.74 20.36 -1.05
C ALA A 53 8.43 21.05 0.30
N GLY A 54 9.38 21.76 0.90
CA GLY A 54 9.21 22.47 2.19
C GLY A 54 9.30 21.56 3.42
N GLN A 55 9.70 20.30 3.25
CA GLN A 55 9.92 19.34 4.34
C GLN A 55 11.39 19.35 4.74
N LYS A 56 11.70 19.10 6.02
CA LYS A 56 13.09 19.03 6.50
C LYS A 56 13.32 17.72 7.25
N PRO A 57 13.68 16.62 6.56
CA PRO A 57 14.01 15.39 7.24
C PRO A 57 15.29 15.57 8.07
N GLN A 58 15.35 14.94 9.24
CA GLN A 58 16.57 14.82 10.05
C GLN A 58 17.55 13.85 9.40
N THR A 59 17.04 12.72 8.91
CA THR A 59 17.82 11.71 8.19
C THR A 59 17.00 11.07 7.08
N VAL A 60 17.71 10.61 6.04
CA VAL A 60 17.20 9.69 5.03
C VAL A 60 18.19 8.54 4.95
N THR A 61 17.73 7.32 5.15
CA THR A 61 18.57 6.11 5.13
C THR A 61 17.93 5.08 4.21
N CYS A 62 18.58 4.71 3.11
CA CYS A 62 18.09 3.65 2.23
C CYS A 62 18.66 2.28 2.63
N LYS A 63 17.90 1.22 2.47
CA LYS A 63 18.36 -0.13 2.84
C LYS A 63 19.50 -0.57 1.92
N ASP A 64 19.26 -0.47 0.63
CA ASP A 64 20.12 -0.95 -0.45
C ASP A 64 20.21 0.08 -1.58
N ASP A 65 21.20 -0.06 -2.46
CA ASP A 65 21.27 0.65 -3.74
C ASP A 65 20.00 0.40 -4.57
N LEU A 66 19.59 1.39 -5.38
CA LEU A 66 18.49 1.22 -6.30
C LEU A 66 19.01 0.68 -7.64
N GLN A 67 18.72 -0.59 -7.91
CA GLN A 67 19.04 -1.23 -9.18
C GLN A 67 18.27 -0.54 -10.31
N GLY A 68 18.98 -0.07 -11.34
CA GLY A 68 18.43 0.61 -12.52
C GLY A 68 17.78 -0.38 -13.49
N GLU A 69 16.72 -1.02 -13.05
CA GLU A 69 15.85 -1.89 -13.84
C GLU A 69 14.40 -1.57 -13.45
N VAL A 70 13.53 -1.36 -14.43
CA VAL A 70 12.13 -0.96 -14.19
C VAL A 70 11.44 -1.96 -13.28
N GLY A 71 10.77 -1.45 -12.24
CA GLY A 71 10.08 -2.27 -11.23
C GLY A 71 10.97 -2.72 -10.07
N LYS A 72 12.30 -2.57 -10.15
CA LYS A 72 13.16 -2.76 -8.97
C LYS A 72 12.92 -1.65 -7.96
N SER A 73 13.04 -2.02 -6.68
CA SER A 73 12.76 -1.12 -5.58
C SER A 73 13.70 -1.32 -4.40
N THR A 74 13.89 -0.24 -3.64
CA THR A 74 14.53 -0.26 -2.32
C THR A 74 13.63 0.47 -1.33
N ARG A 75 13.74 0.15 -0.04
CA ARG A 75 13.05 0.88 1.03
C ARG A 75 14.01 1.88 1.64
N CYS A 76 13.53 3.09 1.87
CA CYS A 76 14.26 4.09 2.62
C CYS A 76 13.47 4.46 3.87
N GLU A 77 14.16 4.79 4.94
CA GLU A 77 13.61 5.38 6.14
C GLU A 77 13.84 6.89 6.10
N VAL A 78 12.78 7.67 6.31
CA VAL A 78 12.83 9.12 6.40
C VAL A 78 12.39 9.52 7.81
N VAL A 79 13.31 10.08 8.58
CA VAL A 79 13.04 10.56 9.94
C VAL A 79 12.78 12.06 9.87
N MET A 80 11.58 12.50 10.24
CA MET A 80 11.20 13.92 10.33
C MET A 80 11.44 14.47 11.73
N SER A 81 11.21 13.64 12.75
CA SER A 81 11.46 13.95 14.16
C SER A 81 11.64 12.66 14.96
N SER A 82 11.94 12.78 16.26
CA SER A 82 12.04 11.63 17.16
C SER A 82 10.77 10.77 17.25
N THR A 83 9.61 11.31 16.86
CA THR A 83 8.32 10.62 16.90
C THR A 83 7.65 10.48 15.53
N ASN A 84 8.28 10.97 14.47
CA ASN A 84 7.73 10.92 13.12
C ASN A 84 8.79 10.41 12.15
N ALA A 85 8.62 9.17 11.73
CA ALA A 85 9.41 8.54 10.68
C ALA A 85 8.48 7.72 9.77
N PHE A 86 8.81 7.63 8.50
CA PHE A 86 8.07 6.85 7.51
C PHE A 86 9.04 6.13 6.56
N GLU A 87 8.58 5.05 5.93
CA GLU A 87 9.44 4.19 5.11
C GLU A 87 8.98 4.12 3.64
N PRO A 88 9.26 5.14 2.81
CA PRO A 88 8.84 5.10 1.41
C PRO A 88 9.50 3.95 0.65
N VAL A 89 8.73 3.36 -0.27
CA VAL A 89 9.25 2.43 -1.28
C VAL A 89 9.65 3.25 -2.50
N VAL A 90 10.94 3.20 -2.85
CA VAL A 90 11.48 3.83 -4.05
C VAL A 90 11.47 2.81 -5.16
N THR A 91 10.79 3.09 -6.27
CA THR A 91 10.66 2.14 -7.40
C THR A 91 11.13 2.79 -8.69
N VAL A 92 12.00 2.10 -9.44
CA VAL A 92 12.42 2.54 -10.77
C VAL A 92 11.24 2.48 -11.73
N THR A 93 10.96 3.61 -12.37
CA THR A 93 9.90 3.75 -13.37
C THR A 93 10.45 3.79 -14.78
N LYS A 94 11.69 4.25 -14.96
CA LYS A 94 12.33 4.36 -16.27
C LYS A 94 13.85 4.29 -16.20
N VAL A 95 14.48 3.73 -17.23
CA VAL A 95 15.94 3.72 -17.41
C VAL A 95 16.26 4.20 -18.83
N ASP A 96 16.99 5.31 -18.94
CA ASP A 96 17.42 5.93 -20.21
C ASP A 96 18.96 6.04 -20.23
N GLY A 97 19.64 5.11 -20.88
CA GLY A 97 21.11 5.05 -20.85
C GLY A 97 21.61 4.85 -19.43
N THR A 98 22.32 5.83 -18.88
CA THR A 98 22.80 5.84 -17.48
C THR A 98 21.85 6.56 -16.52
N THR A 99 20.74 7.10 -16.99
CA THR A 99 19.77 7.85 -16.18
C THR A 99 18.67 6.94 -15.66
N VAL A 100 18.47 6.90 -14.35
CA VAL A 100 17.40 6.13 -13.69
C VAL A 100 16.36 7.11 -13.15
N SER A 101 15.11 6.97 -13.60
CA SER A 101 13.97 7.67 -13.02
C SER A 101 13.23 6.76 -12.05
N TYR A 102 12.78 7.32 -10.93
CA TYR A 102 12.06 6.59 -9.90
C TYR A 102 11.00 7.45 -9.23
N ASP A 103 9.99 6.76 -8.72
CA ASP A 103 8.94 7.32 -7.88
C ASP A 103 9.07 6.81 -6.44
N MET A 104 8.49 7.56 -5.52
CA MET A 104 8.42 7.20 -4.10
C MET A 104 6.95 7.00 -3.73
N THR A 105 6.64 5.83 -3.20
CA THR A 105 5.30 5.51 -2.68
C THR A 105 5.38 5.48 -1.15
N PRO A 106 4.43 6.10 -0.41
CA PRO A 106 4.39 5.94 1.04
C PRO A 106 4.24 4.47 1.41
N ALA A 107 4.83 4.05 2.52
CA ALA A 107 4.53 2.76 3.12
C ALA A 107 4.77 2.83 4.63
N MET A 108 4.12 1.91 5.33
CA MET A 108 4.37 1.62 6.74
C MET A 108 4.99 0.24 6.84
N SER A 109 6.04 0.13 7.64
CA SER A 109 6.49 -1.17 8.14
C SER A 109 5.41 -1.80 9.01
N LYS A 110 5.53 -3.11 9.28
CA LYS A 110 4.62 -3.83 10.17
C LYS A 110 4.49 -3.14 11.53
N SER A 111 5.61 -2.72 12.13
CA SER A 111 5.62 -2.08 13.46
C SER A 111 5.05 -0.67 13.45
N GLN A 112 5.23 0.09 12.36
CA GLN A 112 4.59 1.40 12.20
C GLN A 112 3.07 1.24 12.04
N LEU A 113 2.64 0.25 11.27
CA LEU A 113 1.24 -0.04 11.07
C LEU A 113 0.55 -0.46 12.37
N GLU A 114 1.14 -1.39 13.12
CA GLU A 114 0.60 -1.85 14.42
C GLU A 114 0.39 -0.69 15.39
N LYS A 115 1.36 0.22 15.49
CA LYS A 115 1.23 1.46 16.28
C LYS A 115 0.11 2.36 15.75
N GLY A 116 0.08 2.59 14.44
CA GLY A 116 -0.94 3.42 13.81
C GLY A 116 -2.36 2.90 14.03
N VAL A 117 -2.56 1.57 13.98
CA VAL A 117 -3.83 0.92 14.28
C VAL A 117 -4.17 1.05 15.76
N ALA A 118 -3.22 0.81 16.67
CA ALA A 118 -3.42 0.96 18.12
C ALA A 118 -3.79 2.41 18.50
N ASP A 119 -3.22 3.41 17.81
CA ASP A 119 -3.52 4.82 18.01
C ASP A 119 -4.86 5.27 17.41
N LEU A 120 -5.33 4.58 16.37
CA LEU A 120 -6.55 4.94 15.64
C LEU A 120 -7.81 4.35 16.29
N LEU A 121 -7.77 3.08 16.69
CA LEU A 121 -8.95 2.35 17.17
C LEU A 121 -9.65 3.01 18.37
N PRO A 122 -8.96 3.49 19.42
CA PRO A 122 -9.62 4.17 20.53
C PRO A 122 -10.40 5.42 20.09
N LYS A 123 -10.00 6.07 18.99
CA LYS A 123 -10.66 7.28 18.46
C LYS A 123 -11.93 6.96 17.67
N VAL A 124 -12.01 5.75 17.10
CA VAL A 124 -13.11 5.34 16.22
C VAL A 124 -14.19 4.58 16.99
N SER A 125 -13.79 3.62 17.84
CA SER A 125 -14.73 2.75 18.57
C SER A 125 -14.80 3.06 20.07
N GLY A 126 -13.90 3.88 20.60
CA GLY A 126 -13.76 4.05 22.05
C GLY A 126 -13.16 2.84 22.77
N ALA A 127 -12.70 1.82 22.02
CA ALA A 127 -12.13 0.61 22.58
C ALA A 127 -10.74 0.85 23.17
N THR A 128 -10.46 0.20 24.30
CA THR A 128 -9.10 0.07 24.84
C THR A 128 -8.42 -1.10 24.15
N VAL A 129 -7.37 -0.84 23.38
CA VAL A 129 -6.62 -1.87 22.66
C VAL A 129 -5.48 -2.40 23.54
N ASP A 130 -5.43 -3.71 23.75
CA ASP A 130 -4.40 -4.40 24.50
C ASP A 130 -3.18 -4.71 23.62
N SER A 131 -3.43 -5.22 22.40
CA SER A 131 -2.38 -5.50 21.42
C SER A 131 -2.91 -5.47 19.99
N VAL A 132 -1.98 -5.21 19.05
CA VAL A 132 -2.21 -5.30 17.60
C VAL A 132 -1.09 -6.13 17.00
N SER A 133 -1.44 -7.11 16.17
CA SER A 133 -0.48 -7.90 15.38
C SER A 133 -0.93 -7.91 13.92
N CYS A 134 -0.13 -7.34 13.03
CA CYS A 134 -0.48 -7.28 11.60
C CYS A 134 0.25 -8.37 10.80
N ASP A 135 -0.35 -8.86 9.72
CA ASP A 135 0.27 -9.83 8.80
C ASP A 135 1.55 -9.26 8.17
N GLY A 136 1.55 -7.94 7.94
CA GLY A 136 2.68 -7.22 7.35
C GLY A 136 2.54 -5.71 7.50
N GLY A 137 3.36 -4.98 6.75
CA GLY A 137 3.23 -3.54 6.59
C GLY A 137 2.06 -3.18 5.66
N LEU A 138 1.97 -1.89 5.33
CA LEU A 138 0.98 -1.39 4.39
C LEU A 138 1.67 -0.51 3.34
N ASP A 139 1.67 -0.96 2.09
CA ASP A 139 2.14 -0.13 0.98
C ASP A 139 1.04 0.87 0.61
N GLY A 140 1.41 2.14 0.45
CA GLY A 140 0.53 3.26 0.17
C GLY A 140 0.09 3.32 -1.29
N LYS A 141 -0.60 2.28 -1.73
CA LYS A 141 -1.35 2.23 -2.98
C LYS A 141 -2.83 2.19 -2.63
N GLN A 142 -3.64 3.04 -3.26
CA GLN A 142 -5.07 3.06 -2.98
C GLN A 142 -5.71 1.68 -3.18
N GLY A 143 -6.51 1.25 -2.19
CA GLY A 143 -7.14 -0.07 -2.16
C GLY A 143 -6.21 -1.22 -1.72
N ASN A 144 -4.92 -0.97 -1.52
CA ASN A 144 -4.04 -1.98 -0.93
C ASN A 144 -4.43 -2.24 0.53
N GLN A 145 -4.32 -3.50 0.96
CA GLN A 145 -4.77 -3.92 2.27
C GLN A 145 -3.85 -4.95 2.91
N THR A 146 -3.96 -5.06 4.22
CA THR A 146 -3.36 -6.10 5.06
C THR A 146 -4.32 -6.40 6.22
N HIS A 147 -4.14 -7.52 6.91
CA HIS A 147 -4.97 -7.84 8.07
C HIS A 147 -4.18 -7.63 9.36
N CYS A 148 -4.91 -7.31 10.42
CA CYS A 148 -4.38 -7.25 11.77
C CYS A 148 -5.32 -7.95 12.74
N ASP A 149 -4.75 -8.73 13.64
CA ASP A 149 -5.41 -9.23 14.82
C ASP A 149 -5.33 -8.17 15.91
N VAL A 150 -6.48 -7.77 16.43
CA VAL A 150 -6.61 -6.73 17.46
C VAL A 150 -7.22 -7.37 18.69
N THR A 151 -6.49 -7.31 19.81
CA THR A 151 -6.97 -7.77 21.11
C THR A 151 -7.45 -6.58 21.93
N ALA A 152 -8.69 -6.65 22.41
CA ALA A 152 -9.28 -5.68 23.32
C ALA A 152 -10.15 -6.41 24.36
N GLY A 153 -9.90 -6.16 25.64
CA GLY A 153 -10.62 -6.83 26.72
C GLY A 153 -10.45 -8.36 26.70
N GLY A 154 -9.27 -8.83 26.27
CA GLY A 154 -8.97 -10.27 26.13
C GLY A 154 -9.64 -10.97 24.95
N THR A 155 -10.38 -10.25 24.10
CA THR A 155 -10.95 -10.80 22.86
C THR A 155 -10.14 -10.34 21.66
N THR A 156 -9.67 -11.30 20.85
CA THR A 156 -8.97 -11.01 19.59
C THR A 156 -9.96 -11.02 18.43
N THR A 157 -9.94 -9.97 17.62
CA THR A 157 -10.76 -9.83 16.42
C THR A 157 -9.89 -9.48 15.22
N LYS A 158 -10.18 -10.10 14.08
CA LYS A 158 -9.53 -9.79 12.82
C LYS A 158 -10.03 -8.46 12.26
N ARG A 159 -9.12 -7.66 11.72
CA ARG A 159 -9.39 -6.37 11.08
C ARG A 159 -8.74 -6.30 9.72
N THR A 160 -9.41 -5.67 8.77
CA THR A 160 -8.81 -5.31 7.47
C THR A 160 -8.34 -3.86 7.55
N VAL A 161 -7.05 -3.63 7.32
CA VAL A 161 -6.50 -2.28 7.19
C VAL A 161 -6.33 -1.98 5.70
N VAL A 162 -7.02 -0.95 5.20
CA VAL A 162 -7.07 -0.63 3.78
C VAL A 162 -6.71 0.82 3.51
N VAL A 163 -5.86 1.06 2.52
CA VAL A 163 -5.51 2.40 2.06
C VAL A 163 -6.71 3.01 1.33
N THR A 164 -7.24 4.12 1.84
CA THR A 164 -8.38 4.82 1.26
C THR A 164 -7.95 5.92 0.30
N LYS A 165 -6.80 6.55 0.57
CA LYS A 165 -6.32 7.70 -0.20
C LYS A 165 -4.81 7.84 -0.10
N VAL A 166 -4.18 8.33 -1.17
CA VAL A 166 -2.75 8.65 -1.24
C VAL A 166 -2.59 10.07 -1.77
N GLU A 167 -1.85 10.91 -1.06
CA GLU A 167 -1.53 12.29 -1.45
C GLU A 167 -0.04 12.55 -1.27
N GLY A 168 0.72 12.48 -2.38
CA GLY A 168 2.18 12.55 -2.33
C GLY A 168 2.76 11.39 -1.52
N LEU A 169 3.52 11.71 -0.47
CA LEU A 169 4.10 10.74 0.47
C LEU A 169 3.25 10.55 1.73
N MET A 170 2.00 11.02 1.72
CA MET A 170 1.04 10.72 2.78
C MET A 170 0.02 9.70 2.28
N MET A 171 -0.32 8.74 3.14
CA MET A 171 -1.40 7.80 2.90
C MET A 171 -2.38 7.82 4.06
N TYR A 172 -3.64 7.61 3.73
CA TYR A 172 -4.74 7.48 4.68
C TYR A 172 -5.27 6.07 4.59
N PHE A 173 -5.52 5.45 5.74
CA PHE A 173 -6.07 4.11 5.82
C PHE A 173 -7.23 4.07 6.80
N ASN A 174 -8.13 3.11 6.59
CA ASN A 174 -9.19 2.76 7.52
C ASN A 174 -8.93 1.36 8.08
N VAL A 175 -9.48 1.12 9.28
CA VAL A 175 -9.48 -0.20 9.92
C VAL A 175 -10.91 -0.67 9.97
N LEU A 176 -11.23 -1.72 9.21
CA LEU A 176 -12.58 -2.26 9.08
C LEU A 176 -12.74 -3.49 10.00
N PRO A 177 -13.86 -3.64 10.71
CA PRO A 177 -14.18 -4.89 11.38
C PRO A 177 -14.36 -6.01 10.35
N VAL A 178 -14.13 -7.24 10.76
CA VAL A 178 -14.35 -8.44 9.94
C VAL A 178 -15.16 -9.42 10.76
N LEU A 179 -16.28 -9.90 10.21
CA LEU A 179 -16.92 -11.10 10.72
C LEU A 179 -16.28 -12.30 10.02
N GLU A 180 -15.63 -13.16 10.80
CA GLU A 180 -15.05 -14.38 10.26
C GLU A 180 -16.14 -15.29 9.70
N LYS A 181 -15.79 -16.09 8.69
CA LYS A 181 -16.70 -17.04 8.03
C LYS A 181 -17.64 -17.77 9.02
N ALA A 182 -17.09 -18.37 10.07
CA ALA A 182 -17.88 -19.10 11.07
C ALA A 182 -18.86 -18.21 11.85
N GLN A 183 -18.49 -16.95 12.11
CA GLN A 183 -19.38 -16.00 12.78
C GLN A 183 -20.52 -15.56 11.86
N VAL A 184 -20.23 -15.38 10.56
CA VAL A 184 -21.24 -15.07 9.55
C VAL A 184 -22.24 -16.22 9.42
N GLU A 185 -21.76 -17.45 9.32
CA GLU A 185 -22.58 -18.67 9.26
C GLU A 185 -23.48 -18.80 10.48
N GLY A 186 -22.90 -18.66 11.67
CA GLY A 186 -23.65 -18.70 12.94
C GLY A 186 -24.72 -17.63 13.00
N SER A 187 -24.37 -16.39 12.64
CA SER A 187 -25.30 -15.25 12.66
C SER A 187 -26.43 -15.40 11.64
N LEU A 188 -26.14 -15.92 10.44
CA LEU A 188 -27.17 -16.21 9.44
C LEU A 188 -28.16 -17.26 9.95
N LEU A 189 -27.66 -18.34 10.53
CA LEU A 189 -28.49 -19.41 11.09
C LEU A 189 -29.36 -18.90 12.26
N ASP A 190 -28.82 -18.04 13.14
CA ASP A 190 -29.56 -17.41 14.23
C ASP A 190 -30.71 -16.55 13.68
N GLN A 191 -30.45 -15.72 12.67
CA GLN A 191 -31.46 -14.84 12.09
C GLN A 191 -32.54 -15.62 11.33
N LEU A 192 -32.17 -16.67 10.58
CA LEU A 192 -33.14 -17.56 9.93
C LEU A 192 -33.98 -18.33 10.95
N ALA A 193 -33.39 -18.78 12.06
CA ALA A 193 -34.12 -19.43 13.15
C ALA A 193 -35.19 -18.50 13.74
N ALA A 194 -34.86 -17.23 13.93
CA ALA A 194 -35.80 -16.23 14.44
C ALA A 194 -36.97 -15.96 13.46
N GLN A 195 -36.73 -16.02 12.15
CA GLN A 195 -37.77 -15.82 11.14
C GLN A 195 -38.64 -17.06 10.90
N LEU A 196 -38.03 -18.25 10.84
CA LEU A 196 -38.70 -19.50 10.48
C LEU A 196 -39.25 -20.26 11.69
N GLY A 197 -38.85 -19.87 12.91
CA GLY A 197 -39.15 -20.62 14.14
C GLY A 197 -38.35 -21.92 14.29
N ARG A 198 -37.47 -22.25 13.34
CA ARG A 198 -36.57 -23.39 13.36
C ARG A 198 -35.21 -23.01 12.77
N ARG A 199 -34.13 -23.39 13.45
CA ARG A 199 -32.77 -23.21 12.94
C ARG A 199 -32.50 -24.19 11.78
N PRO A 200 -31.97 -23.72 10.63
CA PRO A 200 -31.40 -24.61 9.63
C PRO A 200 -30.23 -25.43 10.18
N ASP A 201 -29.85 -26.50 9.49
CA ASP A 201 -28.87 -27.48 9.97
C ASP A 201 -27.44 -26.94 9.81
N SER A 202 -27.14 -26.28 8.70
CA SER A 202 -25.83 -25.67 8.45
C SER A 202 -25.90 -24.47 7.49
N ALA A 203 -24.86 -23.65 7.52
CA ALA A 203 -24.57 -22.64 6.53
C ALA A 203 -23.08 -22.76 6.15
N ASP A 204 -22.75 -22.67 4.87
CA ASP A 204 -21.39 -22.64 4.36
C ASP A 204 -21.17 -21.37 3.55
N CYS A 205 -20.43 -20.41 4.11
CA CYS A 205 -20.17 -19.13 3.47
C CYS A 205 -18.88 -19.16 2.63
N THR A 206 -18.86 -18.41 1.52
CA THR A 206 -17.70 -18.35 0.63
C THR A 206 -16.47 -17.68 1.26
N GLY A 207 -16.63 -16.96 2.39
CA GLY A 207 -15.52 -16.33 3.10
C GLY A 207 -15.97 -15.48 4.30
N ASP A 208 -15.04 -14.65 4.77
CA ASP A 208 -15.28 -13.63 5.78
C ASP A 208 -16.18 -12.50 5.22
N LEU A 209 -16.89 -11.80 6.10
CA LEU A 209 -17.64 -10.59 5.77
C LEU A 209 -16.92 -9.36 6.32
N GLU A 210 -16.20 -8.65 5.45
CA GLU A 210 -15.58 -7.38 5.80
C GLU A 210 -16.64 -6.29 5.99
N GLY A 211 -16.50 -5.49 7.05
CA GLY A 211 -17.34 -4.36 7.40
C GLY A 211 -17.15 -3.18 6.45
N LYS A 212 -17.57 -3.34 5.21
CA LYS A 212 -17.67 -2.30 4.19
C LYS A 212 -19.10 -2.32 3.67
N VAL A 213 -19.78 -1.19 3.70
CA VAL A 213 -21.17 -1.09 3.19
C VAL A 213 -21.23 -1.61 1.75
N ASP A 214 -22.29 -2.35 1.45
CA ASP A 214 -22.51 -3.06 0.18
C ASP A 214 -21.53 -4.21 -0.12
N ASN A 215 -20.62 -4.55 0.81
CA ASN A 215 -19.84 -5.77 0.71
C ASN A 215 -20.73 -7.00 0.90
N THR A 216 -20.42 -8.08 0.19
CA THR A 216 -21.29 -9.25 0.12
C THR A 216 -20.52 -10.54 0.23
N VAL A 217 -21.14 -11.52 0.88
CA VAL A 217 -20.70 -12.91 0.88
C VAL A 217 -21.89 -13.80 0.54
N THR A 218 -21.65 -14.90 -0.17
CA THR A 218 -22.69 -15.89 -0.45
C THR A 218 -22.57 -17.04 0.53
N CYS A 219 -23.68 -17.52 1.05
CA CYS A 219 -23.74 -18.65 1.96
C CYS A 219 -24.76 -19.67 1.48
N THR A 220 -24.36 -20.93 1.39
CA THR A 220 -25.26 -22.04 1.09
C THR A 220 -25.82 -22.59 2.39
N VAL A 221 -27.14 -22.55 2.55
CA VAL A 221 -27.84 -23.00 3.76
C VAL A 221 -28.53 -24.33 3.50
N VAL A 222 -28.41 -25.27 4.43
CA VAL A 222 -29.07 -26.58 4.39
C VAL A 222 -30.12 -26.68 5.50
N ALA A 223 -31.34 -27.10 5.15
CA ALA A 223 -32.41 -27.38 6.09
C ALA A 223 -33.11 -28.70 5.71
N GLY A 224 -32.75 -29.79 6.38
CA GLY A 224 -33.19 -31.14 6.02
C GLY A 224 -32.68 -31.55 4.66
N GLN A 225 -33.58 -31.69 3.68
CA GLN A 225 -33.23 -32.02 2.29
C GLN A 225 -33.18 -30.79 1.37
N GLU A 226 -33.53 -29.61 1.88
CA GLU A 226 -33.54 -28.38 1.11
C GLU A 226 -32.18 -27.69 1.21
N THR A 227 -31.75 -27.08 0.12
CA THR A 227 -30.54 -26.27 0.04
C THR A 227 -30.86 -24.98 -0.69
N GLN A 228 -30.46 -23.85 -0.12
CA GLN A 228 -30.70 -22.52 -0.68
C GLN A 228 -29.49 -21.62 -0.45
N ASP A 229 -29.06 -20.95 -1.51
CA ASP A 229 -28.02 -19.93 -1.42
C ASP A 229 -28.63 -18.60 -0.97
N PHE A 230 -27.93 -17.93 -0.07
CA PHE A 230 -28.24 -16.59 0.42
C PHE A 230 -27.09 -15.65 0.14
N LYS A 231 -27.40 -14.48 -0.41
CA LYS A 231 -26.49 -13.36 -0.50
C LYS A 231 -26.65 -12.51 0.75
N ILE A 232 -25.58 -12.42 1.54
CA ILE A 232 -25.48 -11.52 2.69
C ILE A 232 -24.89 -10.19 2.22
N THR A 233 -25.45 -9.06 2.65
CA THR A 233 -24.96 -7.71 2.30
C THR A 233 -24.81 -6.86 3.55
N VAL A 234 -23.64 -6.27 3.75
CA VAL A 234 -23.40 -5.29 4.83
C VAL A 234 -24.24 -4.04 4.56
N THR A 235 -25.10 -3.69 5.53
CA THR A 235 -25.98 -2.51 5.45
C THR A 235 -25.44 -1.33 6.23
N LYS A 236 -24.74 -1.60 7.34
CA LYS A 236 -24.20 -0.56 8.22
C LYS A 236 -23.00 -1.07 9.00
N VAL A 237 -22.09 -0.16 9.32
CA VAL A 237 -20.94 -0.43 10.19
C VAL A 237 -20.87 0.68 11.24
N ASP A 238 -21.02 0.30 12.51
CA ASP A 238 -20.95 1.19 13.67
C ASP A 238 -19.82 0.74 14.60
N GLY A 239 -18.65 1.36 14.43
CA GLY A 239 -17.44 0.94 15.15
C GLY A 239 -17.08 -0.50 14.80
N ASP A 240 -17.26 -1.40 15.76
CA ASP A 240 -16.95 -2.83 15.64
C ASP A 240 -18.15 -3.68 15.20
N ARG A 241 -19.35 -3.07 15.16
CA ARG A 241 -20.59 -3.76 14.81
C ARG A 241 -20.80 -3.70 13.30
N ILE A 242 -20.99 -4.87 12.69
CA ILE A 242 -21.41 -5.03 11.30
C ILE A 242 -22.88 -5.45 11.30
N ASP A 243 -23.76 -4.57 10.82
CA ASP A 243 -25.13 -4.94 10.50
C ASP A 243 -25.20 -5.36 9.03
N PHE A 244 -25.92 -6.46 8.77
CA PHE A 244 -26.11 -7.01 7.44
C PHE A 244 -27.55 -7.48 7.25
N ASN A 245 -27.95 -7.59 5.99
CA ASN A 245 -29.16 -8.30 5.60
C ASN A 245 -28.80 -9.57 4.82
N TYR A 246 -29.79 -10.41 4.56
CA TYR A 246 -29.65 -11.55 3.66
C TYR A 246 -30.87 -11.65 2.75
N ALA A 247 -30.65 -12.13 1.53
CA ALA A 247 -31.69 -12.45 0.57
C ALA A 247 -31.32 -13.72 -0.20
N PRO A 248 -32.29 -14.50 -0.73
CA PRO A 248 -31.97 -15.60 -1.62
C PRO A 248 -31.06 -15.12 -2.77
N ALA A 249 -30.00 -15.88 -3.06
CA ALA A 249 -29.16 -15.61 -4.22
C ALA A 249 -29.95 -15.98 -5.49
N THR A 250 -29.97 -15.06 -6.45
CA THR A 250 -30.59 -15.23 -7.78
C THR A 250 -29.64 -15.82 -8.78
#